data_AF-A0A916WT61-F1
#
_entry.id   AF-A0A916WT61-F1
#
_cell.length_a   1.000
_cell.length_b   1.000
_cell.length_c   1.000
_cell.angle_alpha   90.00
_cell.angle_beta   90.00
_cell.angle_gamma   90.00
#
_symmetry.space_group_name_H-M   'P 1'
#
loop_
_entity.id
_entity.type
_entity.pdbx_description
1 polymer ?
#
loop_
_entity_poly.entity_id
_entity_poly.type
_entity_poly.pdbx_seq_one_letter_code
_entity_poly.pdbx_strand_id
1 'polypeptide(L)'
;MTDTAGVDPDDLRVIAQQLGREPRGVIEISYRTPDGRPAVVKTAPRLPDGTPFPTLYYLTDPRLTAEASRLESDGVMKQMTARLGQDDELSAAYTAAHESYLAERDAIESLGTDFTGGGMPDRVKCLHVLVAHALAKGPGVNPLGDETVAMIADAGLRGIAVPQDWPSTSDLGEGEESAGAADDSAGAGDGRGDDR
;
A
#
# COMPACT_ATOMS: atom_id res chain seq x y z
N MET A 1 0.14 29.22 6.30
CA MET A 1 0.14 28.42 7.54
C MET A 1 -1.07 27.52 7.47
N THR A 2 -0.91 26.29 6.99
CA THR A 2 -2.00 25.30 7.04
C THR A 2 -2.14 24.93 8.51
N ASP A 3 -3.20 25.44 9.10
CA ASP A 3 -3.44 25.38 10.53
C ASP A 3 -3.68 23.93 10.95
N THR A 4 -2.88 23.44 11.89
CA THR A 4 -3.07 22.13 12.52
C THR A 4 -4.26 22.15 13.49
N ALA A 5 -4.94 23.30 13.66
CA ALA A 5 -6.01 23.55 14.63
C ALA A 5 -7.23 22.61 14.60
N GLY A 6 -7.28 21.65 13.67
CA GLY A 6 -8.32 20.61 13.64
C GLY A 6 -7.91 19.25 14.20
N VAL A 7 -6.61 19.01 14.45
CA VAL A 7 -6.10 17.69 14.83
C VAL A 7 -5.84 17.64 16.34
N ASP A 8 -6.32 16.57 16.99
CA ASP A 8 -6.16 16.39 18.43
C ASP A 8 -4.67 16.36 18.82
N PRO A 9 -4.22 17.21 19.76
CA PRO A 9 -2.84 17.19 20.24
C PRO A 9 -2.38 15.83 20.76
N ASP A 10 -3.27 15.02 21.35
CA ASP A 10 -2.91 13.67 21.81
C ASP A 10 -2.61 12.72 20.64
N ASP A 11 -3.31 12.86 19.51
CA ASP A 11 -2.97 12.10 18.30
C ASP A 11 -1.60 12.49 17.78
N LEU A 12 -1.31 13.79 17.70
CA LEU A 12 -0.02 14.29 17.24
C LEU A 12 1.11 13.76 18.11
N ARG A 13 0.90 13.67 19.43
CA ARG A 13 1.88 13.08 20.36
C ARG A 13 2.07 11.59 20.12
N VAL A 14 1.00 10.83 19.86
CA VAL A 14 1.11 9.39 19.52
C VAL A 14 1.85 9.21 18.18
N ILE A 15 1.49 9.99 17.15
CA ILE A 15 2.15 9.95 15.85
C ILE A 15 3.63 10.30 15.98
N ALA A 16 3.99 11.32 16.77
CA ALA A 16 5.39 11.68 17.01
C ALA A 16 6.19 10.52 17.60
N GLN A 17 5.60 9.76 18.52
CA GLN A 17 6.20 8.56 19.10
C GLN A 17 6.33 7.43 18.07
N GLN A 18 5.30 7.21 17.26
CA GLN A 18 5.31 6.20 16.20
C GLN A 18 6.39 6.49 15.13
N LEU A 19 6.54 7.75 14.73
CA LEU A 19 7.49 8.18 13.70
C LEU A 19 8.91 8.39 14.25
N GLY A 20 9.08 8.50 15.57
CA GLY A 20 10.35 8.88 16.20
C GLY A 20 10.78 10.32 15.91
N ARG A 21 9.86 11.17 15.44
CA ARG A 21 10.10 12.58 15.07
C ARG A 21 8.79 13.36 15.09
N GLU A 22 8.89 14.69 15.17
CA GLU A 22 7.72 15.58 15.08
C GLU A 22 6.99 15.40 13.73
N PRO A 23 5.67 15.16 13.72
CA PRO A 23 4.90 15.09 12.49
C PRO A 23 4.84 16.45 11.80
N ARG A 24 4.92 16.46 10.46
CA ARG A 24 4.92 17.69 9.66
C ARG A 24 3.74 17.72 8.72
N GLY A 25 3.06 18.87 8.68
CA GLY A 25 2.00 19.13 7.71
C GLY A 25 0.76 18.26 7.88
N VAL A 26 0.53 17.66 9.06
CA VAL A 26 -0.69 16.88 9.32
C VAL A 26 -1.91 17.80 9.31
N ILE A 27 -2.94 17.42 8.57
CA ILE A 27 -4.20 18.16 8.48
C ILE A 27 -5.40 17.34 8.97
N GLU A 28 -5.28 16.00 9.02
CA GLU A 28 -6.37 15.09 9.41
C GLU A 28 -5.79 13.74 9.88
N ILE A 29 -6.51 13.04 10.77
CA ILE A 29 -6.33 11.61 11.00
C ILE A 29 -7.31 10.86 10.09
N SER A 30 -6.81 10.25 9.03
CA SER A 30 -7.68 9.59 8.04
C SER A 30 -7.95 8.11 8.33
N TYR A 31 -7.22 7.51 9.27
CA TYR A 31 -7.52 6.18 9.76
C TYR A 31 -7.07 5.98 11.20
N ARG A 32 -7.95 5.35 11.99
CA ARG A 32 -7.65 4.83 13.32
C ARG A 32 -7.78 3.31 13.31
N THR A 33 -6.85 2.64 13.95
CA THR A 33 -6.91 1.20 14.16
C THR A 33 -8.11 0.81 15.03
N PRO A 34 -8.59 -0.44 14.95
CA PRO A 34 -9.58 -0.98 15.88
C PRO A 34 -9.21 -0.83 17.35
N ASP A 35 -7.92 -0.89 17.69
CA ASP A 35 -7.42 -0.67 19.06
C ASP A 35 -7.22 0.82 19.43
N GLY A 36 -7.73 1.74 18.61
CA GLY A 36 -7.91 3.16 18.93
C GLY A 36 -6.73 4.08 18.62
N ARG A 37 -5.69 3.59 17.91
CA ARG A 37 -4.48 4.38 17.61
C ARG A 37 -4.60 5.08 16.26
N PRO A 38 -4.16 6.35 16.12
CA PRO A 38 -3.99 6.95 14.80
C PRO A 38 -2.97 6.14 14.01
N ALA A 39 -3.29 5.83 12.76
CA ALA A 39 -2.48 4.95 11.92
C ALA A 39 -2.24 5.51 10.52
N VAL A 40 -3.12 6.39 10.02
CA VAL A 40 -2.89 7.14 8.78
C VAL A 40 -3.20 8.60 9.02
N VAL A 41 -2.31 9.46 8.59
CA VAL A 41 -2.53 10.91 8.54
C VAL A 41 -2.74 11.37 7.11
N LYS A 42 -3.59 12.38 6.94
CA LYS A 42 -3.61 13.22 5.75
C LYS A 42 -2.64 14.37 5.94
N THR A 43 -1.83 14.66 4.94
CA THR A 43 -0.84 15.74 4.98
C THR A 43 -1.08 16.80 3.91
N ALA A 44 -0.76 18.05 4.25
CA ALA A 44 -0.78 19.16 3.32
C ALA A 44 0.21 18.90 2.14
N PRO A 45 -0.17 19.24 0.89
CA PRO A 45 0.71 19.07 -0.27
C PRO A 45 2.01 19.86 -0.18
N ARG A 46 2.09 20.90 0.66
CA ARG A 46 3.34 21.57 1.03
C ARG A 46 3.56 21.55 2.54
N LEU A 47 4.81 21.33 2.92
CA LEU A 47 5.25 21.47 4.30
C LEU A 47 5.26 22.96 4.72
N PRO A 48 5.34 23.27 6.03
CA PRO A 48 5.35 24.65 6.50
C PRO A 48 6.47 25.54 5.95
N ASP A 49 7.57 24.94 5.49
CA ASP A 49 8.71 25.61 4.84
C ASP A 49 8.51 25.80 3.31
N GLY A 50 7.36 25.40 2.77
CA GLY A 50 7.03 25.48 1.34
C GLY A 50 7.51 24.28 0.50
N THR A 51 8.23 23.33 1.11
CA THR A 51 8.73 22.15 0.40
C THR A 51 7.56 21.31 -0.14
N PRO A 52 7.54 20.95 -1.45
CA PRO A 52 6.55 20.01 -1.99
C PRO A 52 6.56 18.67 -1.25
N PHE A 53 5.39 18.20 -0.86
CA PHE A 53 5.18 16.92 -0.20
C PHE A 53 4.04 16.17 -0.92
N PRO A 54 4.37 15.39 -1.98
CA PRO A 54 3.36 14.82 -2.88
C PRO A 54 2.56 13.66 -2.28
N THR A 55 2.96 13.17 -1.11
CA THR A 55 2.24 12.10 -0.40
C THR A 55 1.14 12.74 0.44
N LEU A 56 -0.12 12.48 0.07
CA LEU A 56 -1.32 12.92 0.78
C LEU A 56 -1.63 12.05 1.99
N TYR A 57 -1.49 10.72 1.87
CA TYR A 57 -1.75 9.75 2.94
C TYR A 57 -0.46 9.10 3.42
N TYR A 58 -0.18 9.21 4.73
CA TYR A 58 1.07 8.73 5.31
C TYR A 58 0.78 7.74 6.45
N LEU A 59 1.34 6.52 6.31
CA LEU A 59 1.20 5.44 7.30
C LEU A 59 2.11 5.69 8.50
N THR A 60 1.55 5.66 9.71
CA THR A 60 2.29 5.95 10.94
C THR A 60 2.34 4.78 11.91
N ASP A 61 1.33 3.89 11.95
CA ASP A 61 1.32 2.79 12.94
C ASP A 61 2.49 1.80 12.73
N PRO A 62 3.36 1.60 13.74
CA PRO A 62 4.57 0.78 13.60
C PRO A 62 4.33 -0.66 13.18
N ARG A 63 3.17 -1.24 13.52
CA ARG A 63 2.82 -2.63 13.16
C ARG A 63 2.50 -2.72 11.67
N LEU A 64 1.68 -1.78 11.18
CA LEU A 64 1.33 -1.69 9.76
C LEU A 64 2.56 -1.37 8.91
N THR A 65 3.43 -0.45 9.36
CA THR A 65 4.68 -0.14 8.65
C THR A 65 5.65 -1.32 8.62
N ALA A 66 5.73 -2.09 9.70
CA ALA A 66 6.60 -3.27 9.76
C ALA A 66 6.14 -4.35 8.78
N GLU A 67 4.83 -4.66 8.74
CA GLU A 67 4.30 -5.63 7.78
C GLU A 67 4.38 -5.14 6.34
N ALA A 68 4.11 -3.86 6.07
CA ALA A 68 4.32 -3.29 4.74
C ALA A 68 5.79 -3.44 4.30
N SER A 69 6.75 -3.12 5.18
CA SER A 69 8.18 -3.30 4.90
C SER A 69 8.57 -4.77 4.66
N ARG A 70 7.96 -5.70 5.39
CA ARG A 70 8.17 -7.13 5.19
C ARG A 70 7.68 -7.55 3.79
N LEU A 71 6.45 -7.21 3.43
CA LEU A 71 5.88 -7.50 2.10
C LEU A 71 6.70 -6.85 0.96
N GLU A 72 7.20 -5.63 1.17
CA GLU A 72 8.12 -4.98 0.24
C GLU A 72 9.40 -5.80 0.03
N SER A 73 9.97 -6.34 1.12
CA SER A 73 11.17 -7.18 1.09
C SER A 73 10.92 -8.56 0.46
N ASP A 74 9.72 -9.10 0.63
CA ASP A 74 9.28 -10.38 0.05
C ASP A 74 8.99 -10.27 -1.46
N GLY A 75 9.10 -9.07 -2.05
CA GLY A 75 9.00 -8.86 -3.50
C GLY A 75 7.58 -8.64 -4.01
N VAL A 76 6.60 -8.43 -3.13
CA VAL A 76 5.19 -8.21 -3.49
C VAL A 76 5.03 -7.04 -4.46
N MET A 77 5.78 -5.95 -4.28
CA MET A 77 5.74 -4.80 -5.21
C MET A 77 6.09 -5.18 -6.65
N LYS A 78 7.04 -6.08 -6.84
CA LYS A 78 7.45 -6.56 -8.17
C LYS A 78 6.35 -7.39 -8.81
N GLN A 79 5.71 -8.26 -8.03
CA GLN A 79 4.59 -9.09 -8.48
C GLN A 79 3.39 -8.23 -8.88
N MET A 80 2.98 -7.29 -8.02
CA MET A 80 1.90 -6.35 -8.31
C MET A 80 2.20 -5.49 -9.55
N THR A 81 3.43 -4.99 -9.68
CA THR A 81 3.84 -4.22 -10.87
C THR A 81 3.77 -5.06 -12.15
N ALA A 82 4.13 -6.35 -12.10
CA ALA A 82 4.03 -7.23 -13.26
C ALA A 82 2.57 -7.43 -13.69
N ARG A 83 1.65 -7.60 -12.73
CA ARG A 83 0.22 -7.76 -12.98
C ARG A 83 -0.41 -6.55 -13.66
N LEU A 84 0.02 -5.33 -13.33
CA LEU A 84 -0.45 -4.11 -14.00
C LEU A 84 -0.22 -4.10 -15.52
N GLY A 85 0.78 -4.85 -16.02
CA GLY A 85 1.05 -4.99 -17.45
C GLY A 85 0.35 -6.18 -18.12
N GLN A 86 -0.42 -6.97 -17.37
CA GLN A 86 -1.06 -8.22 -17.81
C GLN A 86 -2.57 -8.20 -17.64
N ASP A 87 -3.08 -7.38 -16.73
CA ASP A 87 -4.49 -7.26 -16.38
C ASP A 87 -4.97 -5.82 -16.60
N ASP A 88 -5.69 -5.64 -17.70
CA ASP A 88 -6.22 -4.33 -18.11
C ASP A 88 -7.27 -3.79 -17.12
N GLU A 89 -8.02 -4.67 -16.46
CA GLU A 89 -9.04 -4.26 -15.49
C GLU A 89 -8.39 -3.75 -14.21
N LEU A 90 -7.39 -4.48 -13.70
CA LEU A 90 -6.57 -4.03 -12.57
C LEU A 90 -5.86 -2.71 -12.88
N SER A 91 -5.28 -2.58 -14.07
CA SER A 91 -4.59 -1.36 -14.50
C SER A 91 -5.53 -0.16 -14.59
N ALA A 92 -6.73 -0.35 -15.14
CA ALA A 92 -7.76 0.68 -15.19
C ALA A 92 -8.24 1.09 -13.79
N ALA A 93 -8.49 0.13 -12.90
CA ALA A 93 -8.91 0.40 -11.52
C ALA A 93 -7.81 1.13 -10.71
N TYR A 94 -6.54 0.75 -10.88
CA TYR A 94 -5.42 1.41 -10.22
C TYR A 94 -5.15 2.82 -10.80
N THR A 95 -5.41 3.03 -12.09
CA THR A 95 -5.41 4.38 -12.70
C THR A 95 -6.53 5.26 -12.13
N ALA A 96 -7.74 4.73 -11.99
CA ALA A 96 -8.85 5.47 -11.36
C ALA A 96 -8.53 5.84 -9.89
N ALA A 97 -7.88 4.94 -9.15
CA ALA A 97 -7.40 5.21 -7.80
C ALA A 97 -6.39 6.38 -7.76
N HIS A 98 -5.47 6.41 -8.72
CA HIS A 98 -4.47 7.47 -8.88
C HIS A 98 -5.11 8.83 -9.20
N GLU A 99 -6.04 8.87 -10.15
CA GLU A 99 -6.76 10.09 -10.52
C GLU A 99 -7.58 10.65 -9.36
N SER A 100 -8.27 9.77 -8.61
CA SER A 100 -9.01 10.15 -7.41
C SER A 100 -8.09 10.74 -6.33
N TYR A 101 -6.94 10.11 -6.10
CA TYR A 101 -5.92 10.61 -5.17
C TYR A 101 -5.42 12.00 -5.58
N LEU A 102 -5.08 12.18 -6.86
CA LEU A 102 -4.61 13.46 -7.39
C LEU A 102 -5.65 14.56 -7.23
N ALA A 103 -6.90 14.27 -7.59
CA ALA A 103 -7.99 15.22 -7.46
C ALA A 103 -8.18 15.65 -5.99
N GLU A 104 -8.11 14.70 -5.03
CA GLU A 104 -8.24 15.03 -3.62
C GLU A 104 -7.06 15.87 -3.11
N ARG A 105 -5.83 15.55 -3.52
CA ARG A 105 -4.65 16.33 -3.13
C ARG A 105 -4.72 17.75 -3.70
N ASP A 106 -5.01 17.89 -4.98
CA ASP A 106 -5.01 19.17 -5.67
C ASP A 106 -6.19 20.07 -5.27
N ALA A 107 -7.26 19.49 -4.72
CA ALA A 107 -8.32 20.24 -4.05
C ALA A 107 -7.84 20.95 -2.77
N ILE A 108 -6.79 20.45 -2.11
CA ILE A 108 -6.13 21.13 -0.99
C ILE A 108 -5.17 22.19 -1.53
N GLU A 109 -4.22 21.75 -2.35
CA GLU A 109 -3.26 22.61 -3.03
C GLU A 109 -2.61 21.85 -4.18
N SER A 110 -2.68 22.39 -5.40
CA SER A 110 -1.98 21.79 -6.53
C SER A 110 -0.47 22.00 -6.43
N LEU A 111 0.28 20.91 -6.67
CA LEU A 111 1.73 20.94 -6.79
C LEU A 111 2.21 21.22 -8.22
N GLY A 112 1.29 21.32 -9.20
CA GLY A 112 1.63 21.47 -10.61
C GLY A 112 2.25 20.21 -11.22
N THR A 113 1.96 19.04 -10.67
CA THR A 113 2.47 17.73 -11.11
C THR A 113 1.41 16.65 -10.90
N ASP A 114 1.39 15.67 -11.78
CA ASP A 114 0.63 14.43 -11.70
C ASP A 114 1.30 13.36 -10.81
N PHE A 115 2.45 13.65 -10.22
CA PHE A 115 3.18 12.68 -9.41
C PHE A 115 2.47 12.43 -8.08
N THR A 116 2.18 11.16 -7.76
CA THR A 116 1.75 10.73 -6.43
C THR A 116 2.78 9.81 -5.79
N GLY A 117 2.84 9.78 -4.46
CA GLY A 117 3.64 8.79 -3.73
C GLY A 117 3.23 7.35 -4.10
N GLY A 118 4.11 6.38 -3.89
CA GLY A 118 3.77 4.95 -4.07
C GLY A 118 3.98 4.39 -5.48
N GLY A 119 4.18 5.24 -6.50
CA GLY A 119 4.53 4.79 -7.85
C GLY A 119 3.38 4.63 -8.84
N MET A 120 2.15 4.94 -8.41
CA MET A 120 0.96 5.01 -9.25
C MET A 120 1.14 5.91 -10.49
N PRO A 121 0.42 5.64 -11.60
CA PRO A 121 -0.47 4.50 -11.81
C PRO A 121 0.23 3.28 -12.43
N ASP A 122 1.44 3.41 -12.97
CA ASP A 122 2.00 2.35 -13.82
C ASP A 122 2.83 1.29 -13.07
N ARG A 123 3.11 1.52 -11.78
CA ARG A 123 3.96 0.63 -10.97
C ARG A 123 3.68 0.75 -9.48
N VAL A 124 4.25 -0.18 -8.72
CA VAL A 124 4.30 -0.11 -7.26
C VAL A 124 5.75 0.12 -6.83
N LYS A 125 6.01 1.26 -6.18
CA LYS A 125 7.32 1.62 -5.60
C LYS A 125 7.34 1.57 -4.08
N CYS A 126 6.18 1.67 -3.43
CA CYS A 126 6.08 1.64 -1.97
C CYS A 126 4.66 1.21 -1.53
N LEU A 127 4.58 0.12 -0.77
CA LEU A 127 3.34 -0.41 -0.22
C LEU A 127 2.79 0.46 0.91
N HIS A 128 3.66 1.15 1.66
CA HIS A 128 3.22 2.04 2.75
C HIS A 128 2.20 3.08 2.27
N VAL A 129 2.41 3.65 1.07
CA VAL A 129 1.49 4.64 0.50
C VAL A 129 0.19 3.99 0.04
N LEU A 130 0.24 2.79 -0.52
CA LEU A 130 -0.97 2.08 -0.96
C LEU A 130 -1.83 1.63 0.22
N VAL A 131 -1.20 1.10 1.28
CA VAL A 131 -1.84 0.75 2.55
C VAL A 131 -2.47 1.98 3.20
N ALA A 132 -1.73 3.10 3.27
CA ALA A 132 -2.26 4.35 3.80
C ALA A 132 -3.48 4.84 3.01
N HIS A 133 -3.41 4.80 1.69
CA HIS A 133 -4.51 5.21 0.81
C HIS A 133 -5.74 4.31 0.99
N ALA A 134 -5.56 2.99 0.94
CA ALA A 134 -6.65 2.03 1.11
C ALA A 134 -7.34 2.20 2.47
N LEU A 135 -6.59 2.24 3.58
CA LEU A 135 -7.16 2.41 4.92
C LEU A 135 -7.89 3.74 5.09
N ALA A 136 -7.43 4.81 4.44
CA ALA A 136 -8.06 6.13 4.50
C ALA A 136 -9.38 6.21 3.70
N LYS A 137 -9.48 5.47 2.58
CA LYS A 137 -10.66 5.52 1.70
C LYS A 137 -11.65 4.38 1.94
N GLY A 138 -11.20 3.31 2.57
CA GLY A 138 -11.90 2.04 2.65
C GLY A 138 -11.63 1.14 1.42
N PRO A 139 -12.04 -0.14 1.50
CA PRO A 139 -11.80 -1.11 0.44
C PRO A 139 -12.57 -0.77 -0.84
N GLY A 140 -12.05 -1.20 -1.98
CA GLY A 140 -12.62 -1.02 -3.32
C GLY A 140 -12.13 0.23 -4.05
N VAL A 141 -11.29 1.07 -3.42
CA VAL A 141 -10.78 2.30 -4.04
C VAL A 141 -9.40 2.10 -4.66
N ASN A 142 -8.53 1.34 -4.00
CA ASN A 142 -7.17 1.10 -4.48
C ASN A 142 -6.90 -0.40 -4.44
N PRO A 143 -7.09 -1.14 -5.54
CA PRO A 143 -7.12 -2.61 -5.53
C PRO A 143 -5.83 -3.23 -4.96
N LEU A 144 -4.66 -2.67 -5.33
CA LEU A 144 -3.37 -3.15 -4.80
C LEU A 144 -3.14 -2.74 -3.35
N GLY A 145 -3.67 -1.59 -2.93
CA GLY A 145 -3.70 -1.21 -1.52
C GLY A 145 -4.58 -2.14 -0.70
N ASP A 146 -5.76 -2.50 -1.21
CA ASP A 146 -6.72 -3.38 -0.56
C ASP A 146 -6.16 -4.79 -0.38
N GLU A 147 -5.53 -5.32 -1.44
CA GLU A 147 -4.80 -6.59 -1.40
C GLU A 147 -3.68 -6.56 -0.35
N THR A 148 -2.91 -5.48 -0.31
CA THR A 148 -1.83 -5.33 0.69
C THR A 148 -2.39 -5.29 2.11
N VAL A 149 -3.48 -4.54 2.35
CA VAL A 149 -4.12 -4.48 3.67
C VAL A 149 -4.68 -5.85 4.07
N ALA A 150 -5.23 -6.62 3.12
CA ALA A 150 -5.68 -7.98 3.37
C ALA A 150 -4.52 -8.90 3.79
N MET A 151 -3.38 -8.87 3.08
CA MET A 151 -2.18 -9.62 3.47
C MET A 151 -1.69 -9.25 4.89
N ILE A 152 -1.71 -7.95 5.23
CA ILE A 152 -1.36 -7.47 6.58
C ILE A 152 -2.36 -7.97 7.63
N ALA A 153 -3.65 -7.99 7.30
CA ALA A 153 -4.68 -8.52 8.18
C ALA A 153 -4.46 -10.01 8.47
N ASP A 154 -4.14 -10.79 7.43
CA ASP A 154 -3.92 -12.23 7.48
C ASP A 154 -2.61 -12.60 8.21
N ALA A 155 -1.65 -11.66 8.29
CA ALA A 155 -0.47 -11.74 9.16
C ALA A 155 -0.78 -11.55 10.66
N GLY A 156 -2.05 -11.54 11.06
CA GLY A 156 -2.50 -11.49 12.46
C GLY A 156 -2.82 -10.10 12.98
N LEU A 157 -2.99 -9.10 12.10
CA LEU A 157 -3.38 -7.73 12.49
C LEU A 157 -4.87 -7.42 12.30
N ARG A 158 -5.66 -8.37 11.81
CA ARG A 158 -7.13 -8.27 11.70
C ARG A 158 -7.77 -8.07 13.08
N GLY A 159 -8.67 -7.10 13.18
CA GLY A 159 -9.34 -6.71 14.42
C GLY A 159 -8.43 -5.98 15.43
N ILE A 160 -7.15 -5.77 15.09
CA ILE A 160 -6.17 -5.09 15.94
C ILE A 160 -5.72 -3.78 15.29
N ALA A 161 -5.06 -3.88 14.14
CA ALA A 161 -4.59 -2.73 13.36
C ALA A 161 -5.34 -2.55 12.04
N VAL A 162 -5.96 -3.62 11.53
CA VAL A 162 -6.83 -3.64 10.33
C VAL A 162 -8.27 -3.98 10.76
N PRO A 163 -9.33 -3.40 10.15
CA PRO A 163 -10.71 -3.69 10.55
C PRO A 163 -11.04 -5.18 10.46
N GLN A 164 -11.96 -5.65 11.32
CA GLN A 164 -12.35 -7.05 11.37
C GLN A 164 -12.98 -7.51 10.04
N ASP A 165 -13.70 -6.61 9.40
CA ASP A 165 -14.50 -6.77 8.18
C ASP A 165 -13.77 -6.36 6.90
N TRP A 166 -12.44 -6.11 6.96
CA TRP A 166 -11.67 -5.88 5.74
C TRP A 166 -11.75 -7.12 4.82
N PRO A 167 -11.86 -7.00 3.49
CA PRO A 167 -11.86 -8.15 2.59
C PRO A 167 -10.65 -9.07 2.81
N SER A 168 -10.83 -10.38 2.67
CA SER A 168 -9.71 -11.32 2.68
C SER A 168 -8.98 -11.30 1.33
N THR A 169 -7.76 -11.84 1.31
CA THR A 169 -7.02 -12.05 0.06
C THR A 169 -7.80 -12.94 -0.92
N SER A 170 -8.53 -13.96 -0.42
CA SER A 170 -9.42 -14.78 -1.23
C SER A 170 -10.64 -14.04 -1.78
N ASP A 171 -11.19 -13.05 -1.06
CA ASP A 171 -12.34 -12.26 -1.54
C ASP A 171 -11.95 -11.30 -2.68
N LEU A 172 -10.71 -10.84 -2.66
CA LEU A 172 -10.16 -9.90 -3.65
C LEU A 172 -9.63 -10.60 -4.91
N GLY A 173 -9.66 -11.93 -4.95
CA GLY A 173 -9.18 -12.77 -6.04
C GLY A 173 -7.69 -13.11 -5.87
N GLU A 174 -7.39 -14.40 -5.74
CA GLU A 174 -6.02 -14.89 -5.82
C GLU A 174 -5.51 -14.72 -7.25
N GLY A 175 -4.44 -13.95 -7.42
CA GLY A 175 -3.54 -14.21 -8.54
C GLY A 175 -2.99 -15.62 -8.33
N GLU A 176 -3.48 -16.59 -9.11
CA GLU A 176 -3.09 -18.00 -9.04
C GLU A 176 -1.58 -18.17 -8.80
N GLU A 177 -1.26 -18.90 -7.73
CA GLU A 177 0.07 -19.47 -7.51
C GLU A 177 0.47 -20.33 -8.72
N SER A 178 1.34 -19.82 -9.59
CA SER A 178 2.13 -20.68 -10.48
C SER A 178 3.51 -20.93 -9.89
N ALA A 179 3.53 -21.61 -8.74
CA ALA A 179 4.71 -22.37 -8.35
C ALA A 179 4.83 -23.57 -9.31
N GLY A 180 5.63 -23.40 -10.36
CA GLY A 180 5.93 -24.47 -11.32
C GLY A 180 6.52 -25.68 -10.60
N ALA A 181 5.72 -26.74 -10.49
CA ALA A 181 6.23 -28.07 -10.19
C ALA A 181 7.06 -28.54 -11.38
N ALA A 182 8.39 -28.43 -11.25
CA ALA A 182 9.30 -29.21 -12.05
C ALA A 182 9.28 -30.65 -11.53
N ASP A 183 8.45 -31.49 -12.14
CA ASP A 183 8.66 -32.93 -12.17
C ASP A 183 8.37 -33.41 -13.58
N ASP A 184 9.42 -33.81 -14.29
CA ASP A 184 9.30 -34.99 -15.12
C ASP A 184 10.68 -35.66 -15.19
N SER A 185 10.93 -36.47 -14.17
CA SER A 185 11.90 -37.54 -14.27
C SER A 185 11.26 -38.71 -15.03
N ALA A 186 11.63 -38.87 -16.30
CA ALA A 186 11.42 -40.13 -17.03
C ALA A 186 12.67 -40.45 -17.85
N GLY A 187 13.49 -41.34 -17.29
CA GLY A 187 14.59 -41.96 -18.01
C GLY A 187 14.08 -42.91 -19.10
N ALA A 188 14.84 -42.99 -20.18
CA ALA A 188 14.89 -44.16 -21.02
C ALA A 188 16.34 -44.31 -21.50
N GLY A 189 17.10 -45.13 -20.77
CA GLY A 189 18.27 -45.76 -21.34
C GLY A 189 17.82 -46.86 -22.29
N ASP A 190 18.36 -46.88 -23.50
CA ASP A 190 18.54 -48.14 -24.22
C ASP A 190 19.91 -48.11 -24.90
N GLY A 191 20.71 -49.11 -24.55
CA GLY A 191 22.04 -49.32 -25.07
C GLY A 191 21.99 -50.20 -26.31
N ARG A 192 22.65 -49.75 -27.38
CA ARG A 192 23.22 -50.60 -28.43
C ARG A 192 24.57 -49.97 -28.76
N GLY A 193 25.69 -50.63 -28.52
CA GLY A 193 26.03 -51.96 -29.01
C GLY A 193 27.01 -51.73 -30.16
N ASP A 194 28.27 -51.56 -29.79
CA ASP A 194 29.41 -51.27 -30.66
C ASP A 194 29.92 -52.62 -31.22
N ASP A 195 29.81 -52.83 -32.54
CA ASP A 195 30.39 -53.97 -33.24
C ASP A 195 31.68 -53.51 -33.96
N ARG A 196 32.83 -53.89 -33.38
CA ARG A 196 34.13 -54.02 -34.06
C ARG A 196 34.88 -55.24 -33.55
#